data_AF-A0A1I5JED3-F1
#
_entry.id   AF-A0A1I5JED3-F1
#
_cell.length_a   1.000
_cell.length_b   1.000
_cell.length_c   1.000
_cell.angle_alpha   90.00
_cell.angle_beta   90.00
_cell.angle_gamma   90.00
#
_symmetry.space_group_name_H-M   'P 1'
#
loop_
_entity.id
_entity.type
_entity.pdbx_description
1 polymer ?
#
loop_
_entity_poly.entity_id
_entity_poly.type
_entity_poly.pdbx_seq_one_letter_code
_entity_poly.pdbx_strand_id
1 'polypeptide(L)'
;MRGLKSASALPYLTTRHTLLNDQAAPAGSLRPAARSSEQSQRSTMISVLCGDNAWPRSISTYQRNVTHDRVKYPMLGGAAANVWPCAHWAKQPLETPVQFSDQGPSNLLLVQNLRDPATPLSARSKPARSSAAGREWSLWTRAGTVPASLI
;
A
#
# COMPACT_ATOMS: atom_id res chain seq x y z
N MET A 1 -11.17 53.91 5.65
CA MET A 1 -10.59 53.26 6.85
C MET A 1 -11.22 51.88 7.01
N ARG A 2 -10.49 50.79 6.73
CA ARG A 2 -10.92 49.42 7.07
C ARG A 2 -9.69 48.70 7.61
N GLY A 3 -9.75 48.37 8.90
CA GLY A 3 -8.62 47.91 9.70
C GLY A 3 -8.10 46.55 9.27
N LEU A 4 -6.77 46.44 9.21
CA LEU A 4 -6.06 45.17 9.19
C LEU A 4 -6.43 44.38 10.44
N LYS A 5 -7.07 43.22 10.26
CA LYS A 5 -7.23 42.26 11.35
C LYS A 5 -5.87 41.63 11.64
N SER A 6 -5.45 41.82 12.89
CA SER A 6 -4.26 41.31 13.56
C SER A 6 -3.81 39.91 13.13
N ALA A 7 -2.51 39.78 12.79
CA ALA A 7 -1.83 38.52 12.47
C ALA A 7 -1.59 37.61 13.70
N SER A 8 -2.12 37.95 14.88
CA SER A 8 -1.85 37.23 16.13
C SER A 8 -2.70 35.96 16.35
N ALA A 9 -3.58 35.57 15.42
CA ALA A 9 -4.55 34.50 15.67
C ALA A 9 -4.10 33.08 15.27
N LEU A 10 -2.89 32.90 14.71
CA LEU A 10 -2.49 31.60 14.14
C LEU A 10 -1.05 31.19 14.52
N PRO A 11 -0.70 31.12 15.81
CA PRO A 11 0.65 30.71 16.25
C PRO A 11 1.05 29.34 15.68
N TYR A 12 0.08 28.44 15.51
CA TYR A 12 0.30 27.12 14.92
C TYR A 12 0.75 27.13 13.46
N LEU A 13 0.33 28.12 12.66
CA LEU A 13 0.78 28.22 11.27
C LEU A 13 2.23 28.71 11.20
N THR A 14 2.60 29.69 12.02
CA THR A 14 3.96 30.22 12.05
C THR A 14 4.96 29.15 12.52
N THR A 15 4.63 28.39 13.58
CA THR A 15 5.48 27.28 14.06
C THR A 15 5.64 26.19 13.00
N ARG A 16 4.60 25.89 12.22
CA ARG A 16 4.69 24.89 11.14
C ARG A 16 5.53 25.38 9.95
N HIS A 17 5.43 26.67 9.62
CA HIS A 17 6.23 27.29 8.57
C HIS A 17 7.73 27.35 8.93
N THR A 18 8.07 27.67 10.18
CA THR A 18 9.48 27.70 10.62
C THR A 18 10.11 26.30 10.63
N LEU A 19 9.38 25.29 11.11
CA LEU A 19 9.85 23.90 11.11
C LEU A 19 10.08 23.33 9.70
N LEU A 20 9.29 23.77 8.71
CA LEU A 20 9.49 23.39 7.31
C LEU A 20 10.71 24.09 6.68
N ASN A 21 10.98 25.34 7.07
CA ASN A 21 12.14 26.09 6.58
C ASN A 21 13.47 25.58 7.14
N ASP A 22 13.51 25.06 8.37
CA ASP A 22 14.73 24.48 8.95
C ASP A 22 15.16 23.16 8.26
N GLN A 23 14.29 22.54 7.46
CA GLN A 23 14.63 21.38 6.63
C GLN A 23 15.16 21.75 5.24
N ALA A 24 15.08 23.01 4.85
CA ALA A 24 15.63 23.46 3.59
C ALA A 24 17.15 23.62 3.72
N ALA A 25 17.90 22.85 2.93
CA ALA A 25 19.33 23.11 2.78
C ALA A 25 19.54 24.55 2.30
N PRO A 26 20.59 25.26 2.78
CA PRO A 26 20.85 26.64 2.37
C PRO A 26 21.00 26.72 0.86
N ALA A 27 20.34 27.73 0.26
CA ALA A 27 20.39 27.98 -1.17
C ALA A 27 21.87 28.11 -1.61
N GLY A 28 22.32 27.20 -2.49
CA GLY A 28 23.70 27.14 -2.97
C GLY A 28 24.48 25.87 -2.58
N SER A 29 23.93 24.98 -1.73
CA SER A 29 24.59 23.70 -1.47
C SER A 29 24.42 22.74 -2.66
N LEU A 30 25.51 22.43 -3.37
CA LEU A 30 25.57 21.33 -4.35
C LEU A 30 25.59 19.94 -3.68
N ARG A 31 25.69 19.89 -2.34
CA ARG A 31 25.61 18.64 -1.59
C ARG A 31 24.15 18.20 -1.59
N PRO A 32 23.82 17.01 -2.13
CA PRO A 32 22.49 16.45 -1.95
C PRO A 32 22.17 16.47 -0.46
N ALA A 33 20.98 16.92 -0.08
CA ALA A 33 20.52 16.77 1.28
C ALA A 33 20.79 15.31 1.69
N ALA A 34 21.40 15.10 2.87
CA ALA A 34 21.59 13.75 3.37
C ALA A 34 20.21 13.08 3.35
N ARG A 35 20.05 12.04 2.52
CA ARG A 35 18.76 11.36 2.41
C ARG A 35 18.38 10.95 3.82
N SER A 36 17.23 11.43 4.30
CA SER A 36 16.76 11.02 5.60
C SER A 36 16.65 9.50 5.63
N SER A 37 16.84 8.91 6.81
CA SER A 37 16.62 7.46 7.00
C SER A 37 15.26 7.02 6.42
N GLU A 38 14.24 7.86 6.54
CA GLU A 38 12.91 7.66 5.94
C GLU A 38 12.90 7.57 4.42
N GLN A 39 13.68 8.41 3.71
CA GLN A 39 13.75 8.37 2.25
C GLN A 39 14.39 7.06 1.79
N SER A 40 15.44 6.64 2.49
CA SER A 40 16.11 5.35 2.22
C SER A 40 15.17 4.18 2.50
N GLN A 41 14.45 4.18 3.63
CA GLN A 41 13.47 3.14 3.96
C GLN A 41 12.35 3.04 2.91
N ARG A 42 11.78 4.17 2.48
CA ARG A 42 10.74 4.18 1.44
C ARG A 42 11.25 3.67 0.10
N SER A 43 12.46 4.04 -0.29
CA SER A 43 13.09 3.58 -1.54
C SER A 43 13.32 2.07 -1.52
N THR A 44 13.80 1.54 -0.40
CA THR A 44 13.97 0.10 -0.21
C THR A 44 12.63 -0.63 -0.26
N MET A 45 11.62 -0.15 0.46
CA MET A 45 10.27 -0.75 0.45
C MET A 45 9.68 -0.82 -0.96
N ILE A 46 9.74 0.27 -1.72
CA ILE A 46 9.24 0.30 -3.10
C ILE A 46 10.03 -0.67 -3.99
N SER A 47 11.35 -0.76 -3.82
CA SER A 47 12.19 -1.66 -4.61
C SER A 47 11.81 -3.13 -4.42
N VAL A 48 11.52 -3.54 -3.18
CA VAL A 48 11.05 -4.90 -2.86
C VAL A 48 9.66 -5.13 -3.46
N LEU A 49 8.70 -4.23 -3.20
CA LEU A 49 7.33 -4.34 -3.72
C LEU A 49 7.25 -4.46 -5.25
N CYS A 50 8.08 -3.70 -5.96
CA CYS A 50 8.10 -3.76 -7.42
C CYS A 50 8.84 -5.00 -7.96
N GLY A 51 9.72 -5.60 -7.17
CA GLY A 51 10.47 -6.81 -7.51
C GLY A 51 9.70 -8.11 -7.27
N ASP A 52 8.77 -8.13 -6.31
CA ASP A 52 8.09 -9.36 -5.89
C ASP A 52 6.96 -9.81 -6.85
N ASN A 53 6.38 -8.90 -7.63
CA ASN A 53 5.21 -9.18 -8.46
C ASN A 53 5.29 -8.59 -9.86
N ALA A 54 4.66 -9.25 -10.84
CA ALA A 54 4.56 -8.75 -12.20
C ALA A 54 3.45 -7.71 -12.30
N TRP A 55 3.80 -6.42 -12.15
CA TRP A 55 2.84 -5.32 -12.21
C TRP A 55 2.35 -5.05 -13.64
N PRO A 56 1.05 -4.73 -13.85
CA PRO A 56 0.52 -4.39 -15.16
C PRO A 56 1.27 -3.23 -15.83
N ARG A 57 1.60 -3.36 -17.12
CA ARG A 57 2.27 -2.30 -17.88
C ARG A 57 1.32 -1.34 -18.58
N SER A 58 0.07 -1.77 -18.81
CA SER A 58 -0.94 -0.95 -19.49
C SER A 58 -1.59 0.04 -18.53
N ILE A 59 -1.48 1.33 -18.84
CA ILE A 59 -2.16 2.40 -18.10
C ILE A 59 -3.69 2.21 -18.07
N SER A 60 -4.26 1.64 -19.14
CA SER A 60 -5.70 1.38 -19.21
C SER A 60 -6.20 0.44 -18.09
N THR A 61 -5.36 -0.48 -17.61
CA THR A 61 -5.68 -1.36 -16.48
C THR A 61 -5.88 -0.56 -15.20
N TYR A 62 -4.98 0.38 -14.91
CA TYR A 62 -5.09 1.24 -13.75
C TYR A 62 -6.29 2.18 -13.84
N GLN A 63 -6.55 2.77 -15.01
CA GLN A 63 -7.74 3.62 -15.20
C GLN A 63 -9.05 2.87 -14.91
N ARG A 64 -9.18 1.62 -15.39
CA ARG A 64 -10.33 0.76 -15.07
C ARG A 64 -10.41 0.45 -13.58
N ASN A 65 -9.29 0.06 -12.96
CA ASN A 65 -9.25 -0.26 -11.53
C ASN A 65 -9.62 0.96 -10.68
N VAL A 66 -9.07 2.14 -10.94
CA VAL A 66 -9.41 3.38 -10.23
C VAL A 66 -10.88 3.74 -10.41
N THR A 67 -11.43 3.55 -11.62
CA THR A 67 -12.86 3.80 -11.88
C THR A 67 -13.76 2.90 -11.05
N HIS A 68 -13.43 1.62 -10.95
CA HIS A 68 -14.18 0.66 -10.16
C HIS A 68 -13.97 0.88 -8.64
N ASP A 69 -12.73 0.97 -8.18
CA ASP A 69 -12.40 0.92 -6.75
C ASP A 69 -12.70 2.23 -6.02
N ARG A 70 -12.72 3.38 -6.71
CA ARG A 70 -13.16 4.65 -6.08
C ARG A 70 -14.62 4.64 -5.67
N VAL A 71 -15.47 3.88 -6.37
CA VAL A 71 -16.89 3.71 -6.02
C VAL A 71 -17.03 2.69 -4.90
N LYS A 72 -16.31 1.58 -4.99
CA LYS A 72 -16.40 0.48 -4.02
C LYS A 72 -15.77 0.80 -2.66
N TYR A 73 -14.67 1.57 -2.65
CA TYR A 73 -13.94 1.95 -1.44
C TYR A 73 -13.69 3.47 -1.44
N PRO A 74 -14.69 4.30 -1.07
CA PRO A 74 -14.67 5.74 -1.28
C PRO A 74 -13.51 6.50 -0.62
N MET A 75 -12.95 5.97 0.46
CA MET A 75 -11.87 6.65 1.20
C MET A 75 -10.50 6.51 0.50
N LEU A 76 -10.12 5.31 0.08
CA LEU A 76 -8.75 5.03 -0.38
C LEU A 76 -8.67 4.16 -1.65
N GLY A 77 -9.80 3.63 -2.15
CA GLY A 77 -9.81 2.67 -3.26
C GLY A 77 -9.20 3.22 -4.54
N GLY A 78 -9.56 4.44 -4.91
CA GLY A 78 -8.99 5.09 -6.09
C GLY A 78 -7.48 5.33 -5.98
N ALA A 79 -6.99 5.75 -4.80
CA ALA A 79 -5.57 5.97 -4.57
C ALA A 79 -4.78 4.66 -4.57
N ALA A 80 -5.30 3.62 -3.89
CA ALA A 80 -4.69 2.30 -3.83
C ALA A 80 -4.64 1.61 -5.20
N ALA A 81 -5.67 1.78 -6.02
CA ALA A 81 -5.79 1.18 -7.35
C ALA A 81 -5.05 1.94 -8.46
N ASN A 82 -4.45 3.10 -8.15
CA ASN A 82 -3.82 3.97 -9.13
C ASN A 82 -2.53 3.37 -9.70
N VAL A 83 -1.90 4.05 -10.66
CA VAL A 83 -0.58 3.71 -11.16
C VAL A 83 0.49 3.94 -10.08
N TRP A 84 1.39 2.96 -9.93
CA TRP A 84 2.54 3.00 -9.01
C TRP A 84 3.85 2.99 -9.83
N PRO A 85 4.99 3.41 -9.23
CA PRO A 85 6.31 3.31 -9.89
C PRO A 85 6.61 1.90 -10.43
N CYS A 86 6.03 0.86 -9.83
CA CYS A 86 6.19 -0.53 -10.24
C CYS A 86 5.71 -0.83 -11.67
N ALA A 87 4.74 -0.08 -12.21
CA ALA A 87 4.32 -0.20 -13.60
C ALA A 87 5.47 0.03 -14.60
N HIS A 88 6.50 0.76 -14.18
CA HIS A 88 7.69 1.10 -14.97
C HIS A 88 8.96 0.40 -14.48
N TRP A 89 8.86 -0.51 -13.50
CA TRP A 89 10.02 -1.25 -12.98
C TRP A 89 10.69 -2.05 -14.11
N ALA A 90 11.98 -1.87 -14.35
CA ALA A 90 12.61 -2.43 -15.57
C ALA A 90 12.75 -3.96 -15.56
N LYS A 91 12.64 -4.59 -14.39
CA LYS A 91 12.86 -6.03 -14.22
C LYS A 91 11.53 -6.76 -14.01
N GLN A 92 11.49 -8.02 -14.45
CA GLN A 92 10.45 -8.96 -14.06
C GLN A 92 10.80 -9.57 -12.70
N PRO A 93 9.82 -10.10 -11.95
CA PRO A 93 10.10 -10.86 -10.74
C PRO A 93 11.06 -12.00 -11.01
N LEU A 94 12.03 -12.16 -10.11
CA LEU A 94 13.02 -13.23 -10.19
C LEU A 94 12.40 -14.57 -9.79
N GLU A 95 11.51 -14.54 -8.80
CA GLU A 95 10.87 -15.72 -8.23
C GLU A 95 9.47 -15.91 -8.81
N THR A 96 9.09 -17.17 -8.99
CA THR A 96 7.69 -17.51 -9.32
C THR A 96 6.84 -17.34 -8.05
N PRO A 97 5.60 -16.82 -8.13
CA PRO A 97 4.73 -16.72 -6.98
C PRO A 97 4.58 -18.07 -6.26
N VAL A 98 4.76 -18.04 -4.94
CA VAL A 98 4.61 -19.22 -4.10
C VAL A 98 3.17 -19.72 -4.18
N GLN A 99 3.01 -20.99 -4.53
CA GLN A 99 1.72 -21.67 -4.47
C GLN A 99 1.52 -22.24 -3.07
N PHE A 100 0.47 -21.80 -2.40
CA PHE A 100 0.08 -22.36 -1.11
C PHE A 100 -0.62 -23.71 -1.30
N SER A 101 -0.20 -24.72 -0.55
CA SER A 101 -0.87 -26.02 -0.48
C SER A 101 -1.28 -26.33 0.96
N ASP A 102 -2.23 -27.26 1.11
CA ASP A 102 -2.54 -27.90 2.40
C ASP A 102 -1.54 -29.01 2.77
N GLN A 103 -0.60 -29.31 1.88
CA GLN A 103 0.40 -30.35 2.04
C GLN A 103 1.65 -29.77 2.70
N GLY A 104 1.63 -29.67 4.03
CA GLY A 104 2.74 -29.19 4.84
C GLY A 104 2.58 -29.53 6.31
N PRO A 105 3.65 -29.39 7.12
CA PRO A 105 3.57 -29.65 8.55
C PRO A 105 2.56 -28.70 9.21
N SER A 106 1.67 -29.25 10.04
CA SER A 106 0.59 -28.51 10.71
C SER A 106 1.08 -27.72 11.94
N ASN A 107 2.29 -27.18 11.90
CA ASN A 107 2.95 -26.47 12.99
C ASN A 107 3.04 -24.95 12.76
N LEU A 108 2.26 -24.42 11.82
CA LEU A 108 2.21 -22.99 11.48
C LEU A 108 0.96 -22.35 12.07
N LEU A 109 1.12 -21.27 12.85
CA LEU A 109 0.03 -20.44 13.35
C LEU A 109 -0.03 -19.13 12.58
N LEU A 110 -1.12 -18.90 11.83
CA LEU A 110 -1.38 -17.64 11.14
C LEU A 110 -2.44 -16.81 11.86
N VAL A 111 -2.00 -15.78 12.57
CA VAL A 111 -2.87 -14.80 13.25
C VAL A 111 -3.34 -13.75 12.26
N GLN A 112 -4.64 -13.44 12.26
CA GLN A 112 -5.22 -12.37 11.44
C GLN A 112 -6.32 -11.66 12.22
N ASN A 113 -6.32 -10.33 12.17
CA ASN A 113 -7.39 -9.53 12.73
C ASN A 113 -8.60 -9.51 11.77
N LEU A 114 -9.81 -9.56 12.33
CA LEU A 114 -11.05 -9.57 11.54
C LEU A 114 -11.23 -8.29 10.70
N ARG A 115 -10.64 -7.17 11.14
CA ARG A 115 -10.84 -5.83 10.56
C ARG A 115 -9.52 -5.14 10.16
N ASP A 116 -8.50 -5.91 9.81
CA ASP A 116 -7.26 -5.36 9.27
C ASP A 116 -7.48 -4.85 7.82
N PRO A 117 -7.31 -3.55 7.54
CA PRO A 117 -7.46 -3.02 6.19
C PRO A 117 -6.24 -3.29 5.29
N ALA A 118 -5.06 -3.53 5.85
CA ALA A 118 -3.83 -3.78 5.12
C ALA A 118 -3.73 -5.25 4.68
N THR A 119 -4.08 -6.19 5.57
CA THR A 119 -4.13 -7.64 5.28
C THR A 119 -5.50 -8.21 5.66
N PRO A 120 -6.54 -7.98 4.84
CA PRO A 120 -7.89 -8.39 5.20
C PRO A 120 -8.02 -9.90 5.33
N LEU A 121 -8.81 -10.38 6.30
CA LEU A 121 -9.03 -11.81 6.55
C LEU A 121 -9.41 -12.59 5.27
N SER A 122 -10.17 -11.97 4.37
CA SER A 122 -10.56 -12.58 3.08
C SER A 122 -9.39 -12.90 2.16
N ALA A 123 -8.20 -12.33 2.38
CA ALA A 123 -6.99 -12.66 1.64
C ALA A 123 -6.45 -14.06 2.00
N ARG A 124 -6.75 -14.58 3.20
CA ARG A 124 -6.36 -15.94 3.64
C ARG A 124 -6.85 -17.02 2.69
N SER A 125 -8.04 -16.84 2.11
CA SER A 125 -8.71 -17.83 1.28
C SER A 125 -8.76 -17.42 -0.20
N LYS A 126 -8.09 -16.32 -0.59
CA LYS A 126 -8.05 -15.87 -1.99
C LYS A 126 -6.72 -16.31 -2.60
N PRO A 127 -6.72 -16.92 -3.80
CA PRO A 127 -5.49 -17.09 -4.53
C PRO A 127 -4.86 -15.72 -4.76
N ALA A 128 -3.53 -15.64 -4.72
CA ALA A 128 -2.79 -14.47 -5.12
C ALA A 128 -3.32 -14.07 -6.51
N ARG A 129 -4.04 -12.95 -6.57
CA ARG A 129 -4.60 -12.47 -7.82
C ARG A 129 -3.46 -11.85 -8.61
N SER A 130 -2.65 -12.71 -9.24
CA SER A 130 -2.03 -12.29 -10.48
C SER A 130 -3.17 -11.86 -11.38
N SER A 131 -3.00 -10.76 -12.10
CA SER A 131 -3.92 -10.36 -13.15
C SER A 131 -3.92 -11.39 -14.28
N ALA A 132 -4.51 -12.58 -14.04
CA ALA A 132 -4.91 -13.59 -15.01
C ALA A 132 -5.73 -14.69 -14.32
N ALA A 133 -6.85 -15.03 -14.93
CA ALA A 133 -7.86 -16.02 -14.54
C ALA A 133 -7.33 -17.39 -14.05
N GLY A 134 -8.01 -17.96 -13.06
CA GLY A 134 -7.95 -19.38 -12.69
C GLY A 134 -8.99 -19.68 -11.62
N ARG A 135 -9.95 -20.58 -11.93
CA ARG A 135 -11.14 -20.85 -11.12
C ARG A 135 -10.88 -21.93 -10.06
N GLU A 136 -11.58 -21.76 -8.94
CA GLU A 136 -12.03 -22.79 -7.98
C GLU A 136 -11.05 -23.25 -6.89
N TRP A 137 -11.20 -22.67 -5.69
CA TRP A 137 -10.56 -23.11 -4.43
C TRP A 137 -11.60 -23.21 -3.30
N SER A 138 -12.71 -23.89 -3.58
CA SER A 138 -13.89 -24.02 -2.70
C SER A 138 -13.70 -24.97 -1.49
N LEU A 139 -12.48 -25.38 -1.15
CA LEU A 139 -12.23 -26.47 -0.20
C LEU A 139 -11.71 -26.00 1.18
N TRP A 140 -11.17 -24.79 1.31
CA TRP A 140 -10.68 -24.28 2.60
C TRP A 140 -11.77 -23.76 3.55
N THR A 141 -13.00 -23.57 3.07
CA THR A 141 -14.13 -23.18 3.95
C THR A 141 -14.66 -24.33 4.81
N ARG A 142 -14.34 -25.61 4.50
CA ARG A 142 -14.85 -26.75 5.29
C ARG A 142 -14.03 -27.10 6.53
N ALA A 143 -12.79 -26.65 6.65
CA ALA A 143 -11.93 -26.98 7.78
C ALA A 143 -11.99 -25.98 8.95
N GLY A 144 -12.80 -24.91 8.84
CA GLY A 144 -12.74 -23.78 9.78
C GLY A 144 -14.07 -23.12 10.12
N THR A 145 -15.19 -23.84 10.08
CA THR A 145 -16.43 -23.36 10.70
C THR A 145 -16.24 -23.30 12.22
N VAL A 146 -15.83 -22.14 12.74
CA VAL A 146 -16.06 -21.82 14.15
C VAL A 146 -17.58 -21.59 14.26
N PRO A 147 -18.32 -22.39 15.05
CA PRO A 147 -19.75 -22.18 15.20
C PRO A 147 -20.00 -20.77 15.74
N ALA A 148 -21.01 -20.09 15.18
CA ALA A 148 -21.42 -18.75 15.57
C ALA A 148 -21.89 -18.62 17.04
N SER A 149 -21.87 -19.72 17.81
CA SER A 149 -22.23 -19.80 19.23
C SER A 149 -21.09 -19.43 20.20
N LEU A 150 -19.93 -18.98 19.70
CA LEU A 150 -18.78 -18.55 20.50
C LEU A 150 -18.45 -17.05 20.34
N ILE A 151 -19.45 -16.24 20.01
CA ILE A 151 -19.46 -14.78 20.23
C ILE A 151 -20.58 -14.46 21.21
#